data_AF-A0A8B6FH52-F1
#
_entry.id   AF-A0A8B6FH52-F1
#
_cell.length_a   1.000
_cell.length_b   1.000
_cell.length_c   1.000
_cell.angle_alpha   90.00
_cell.angle_beta   90.00
_cell.angle_gamma   90.00
#
_symmetry.space_group_name_H-M   'P 1'
#
loop_
_entity.id
_entity.type
_entity.pdbx_description
1 polymer ?
#
loop_
_entity_poly.entity_id
_entity_poly.type
_entity_poly.pdbx_seq_one_letter_code
_entity_poly.pdbx_strand_id
1 'polypeptide(L)'
;MNVVRTLIILLSISFVWTSSSSIGSEFESTLSCSKFHFEEKVLEKLVRLEHKMQILEEKMDSREMLNTAKLDEISNIMDIKDTQIQEQTRFNKSYQEIVEHFKIKATNETDIYGDQINTLLEYFSSKVEVFTEPENKRESVSELMQFNIDREQKRFNSSYDQIVENFKESSKTTLLELIVNHQKEFTEMMEKKEAVAFSAYRSRSQTLQHGEKVIFDGVWTNVENGYEPSTGVFKTPHPGLYHLTAVVMSDSGSVLVLYLCHNESYMTRRLLSGDGYKTGTFDV
;
A
#
# COMPACT_ATOMS: atom_id res chain seq x y z
N MET A 1 11.09 -58.68 -18.95
CA MET A 1 12.12 -57.62 -19.11
C MET A 1 11.38 -56.33 -19.41
N ASN A 2 11.49 -55.33 -18.54
CA ASN A 2 10.76 -54.07 -18.68
C ASN A 2 11.62 -53.10 -19.48
N VAL A 3 11.12 -52.63 -20.62
CA VAL A 3 11.80 -51.62 -21.45
C VAL A 3 11.27 -50.24 -21.02
N VAL A 4 12.16 -49.32 -20.70
CA VAL A 4 11.86 -47.93 -20.30
C VAL A 4 12.25 -47.02 -21.46
N ARG A 5 11.30 -46.34 -22.10
CA ARG A 5 11.55 -45.31 -23.12
C ARG A 5 11.11 -43.95 -22.59
N THR A 6 12.02 -42.96 -22.63
CA THR A 6 11.87 -41.69 -21.90
C THR A 6 11.19 -40.60 -22.72
N LEU A 7 10.31 -39.85 -22.05
CA LEU A 7 9.92 -38.47 -22.36
C LEU A 7 10.59 -37.52 -21.35
N ILE A 8 11.01 -36.37 -21.87
CA ILE A 8 11.78 -35.23 -21.32
C ILE A 8 11.48 -34.86 -19.86
N ILE A 9 12.53 -34.56 -19.07
CA ILE A 9 12.41 -34.25 -17.63
C ILE A 9 13.44 -33.22 -17.20
N LEU A 10 12.97 -32.01 -16.94
CA LEU A 10 13.68 -30.97 -16.22
C LEU A 10 13.85 -31.41 -14.76
N LEU A 11 15.08 -31.76 -14.37
CA LEU A 11 15.49 -31.85 -12.98
C LEU A 11 16.09 -30.49 -12.62
N SER A 12 15.42 -29.72 -11.75
CA SER A 12 15.86 -28.39 -11.32
C SER A 12 16.10 -28.42 -9.81
N ILE A 13 17.36 -28.28 -9.39
CA ILE A 13 17.71 -28.18 -7.96
C ILE A 13 17.91 -26.71 -7.63
N SER A 14 17.25 -26.25 -6.57
CA SER A 14 17.49 -24.94 -5.96
C SER A 14 18.11 -25.15 -4.58
N PHE A 15 19.37 -24.76 -4.41
CA PHE A 15 20.05 -24.83 -3.11
C PHE A 15 19.61 -23.65 -2.22
N VAL A 16 19.00 -23.95 -1.08
CA VAL A 16 18.66 -22.97 -0.03
C VAL A 16 19.62 -23.18 1.13
N TRP A 17 20.64 -22.32 1.22
CA TRP A 17 21.55 -22.30 2.35
C TRP A 17 20.85 -21.64 3.55
N THR A 18 20.52 -22.41 4.57
CA THR A 18 20.13 -21.88 5.89
C THR A 18 21.36 -21.95 6.79
N SER A 19 22.03 -20.81 6.97
CA SER A 19 23.10 -20.69 7.94
C SER A 19 22.50 -20.49 9.35
N SER A 20 22.36 -21.57 10.12
CA SER A 20 22.25 -21.48 11.58
C SER A 20 22.92 -22.67 12.25
N SER A 21 24.07 -22.39 12.85
CA SER A 21 24.82 -23.22 13.76
C SER A 21 24.14 -23.29 15.13
N SER A 22 23.73 -24.48 15.57
CA SER A 22 23.79 -24.90 16.98
C SER A 22 23.46 -26.39 17.10
N ILE A 23 24.42 -27.17 17.58
CA ILE A 23 24.25 -28.56 18.01
C ILE A 23 23.71 -28.52 19.44
N GLY A 24 22.50 -29.04 19.68
CA GLY A 24 22.00 -29.23 21.03
C GLY A 24 20.51 -29.55 21.15
N SER A 25 20.22 -30.79 21.52
CA SER A 25 19.00 -31.31 22.17
C SER A 25 17.81 -31.78 21.30
N GLU A 26 17.37 -32.99 21.64
CA GLU A 26 16.21 -33.72 21.13
C GLU A 26 14.91 -33.03 21.54
N PHE A 27 14.51 -31.94 20.88
CA PHE A 27 13.13 -31.46 20.91
C PHE A 27 12.89 -30.39 19.83
N GLU A 28 12.91 -30.73 18.54
CA GLU A 28 12.48 -29.77 17.51
C GLU A 28 11.87 -30.47 16.29
N SER A 29 10.60 -30.87 16.44
CA SER A 29 9.76 -31.40 15.37
C SER A 29 8.89 -30.31 14.71
N THR A 30 9.33 -29.06 14.60
CA THR A 30 8.44 -27.95 14.19
C THR A 30 9.00 -26.95 13.18
N LEU A 31 10.19 -27.16 12.60
CA LEU A 31 10.78 -26.21 11.65
C LEU A 31 10.97 -26.79 10.24
N SER A 32 9.97 -27.51 9.73
CA SER A 32 9.73 -27.51 8.28
C SER A 32 8.86 -26.30 7.95
N CYS A 33 9.45 -25.10 7.88
CA CYS A 33 8.76 -24.00 7.19
C CYS A 33 8.63 -24.42 5.74
N SER A 34 7.47 -24.96 5.39
CA SER A 34 7.15 -25.33 4.02
C SER A 34 7.31 -24.08 3.14
N LYS A 35 7.54 -24.28 1.84
CA LYS A 35 7.54 -23.19 0.85
C LYS A 35 6.33 -22.24 1.00
N PHE A 36 5.22 -22.75 1.53
CA PHE A 36 4.01 -21.99 1.82
C PHE A 36 4.12 -21.06 3.04
N HIS A 37 5.08 -21.25 3.95
CA HIS A 37 5.22 -20.40 5.15
C HIS A 37 5.65 -18.97 4.79
N PHE A 38 6.54 -18.80 3.82
CA PHE A 38 6.92 -17.48 3.35
C PHE A 38 5.76 -16.80 2.61
N GLU A 39 5.06 -17.54 1.74
CA GLU A 39 3.88 -17.05 1.03
C GLU A 39 2.75 -16.67 2.02
N GLU A 40 2.52 -17.47 3.06
CA GLU A 40 1.57 -17.21 4.14
C GLU A 40 1.95 -15.93 4.92
N LYS A 41 3.24 -15.74 5.24
CA LYS A 41 3.72 -14.51 5.91
C LYS A 41 3.59 -13.26 5.05
N VAL A 42 3.76 -13.39 3.73
CA VAL A 42 3.54 -12.29 2.78
C VAL A 42 2.05 -11.97 2.69
N LEU A 43 1.19 -12.99 2.58
CA LEU A 43 -0.26 -12.82 2.58
C LEU A 43 -0.76 -12.18 3.87
N GLU A 44 -0.27 -12.61 5.03
CA GLU A 44 -0.60 -12.01 6.34
C GLU A 44 -0.28 -10.51 6.37
N LYS A 45 0.89 -10.12 5.84
CA LYS A 45 1.30 -8.71 5.74
C LYS A 45 0.42 -7.93 4.75
N LEU A 46 0.04 -8.52 3.62
CA LEU A 46 -0.83 -7.88 2.63
C LEU A 46 -2.23 -7.63 3.19
N VAL A 47 -2.84 -8.63 3.84
CA VAL A 47 -4.15 -8.49 4.49
C VAL A 47 -4.11 -7.42 5.58
N ARG A 48 -3.03 -7.37 6.38
CA ARG A 48 -2.84 -6.33 7.40
C ARG A 48 -2.67 -4.94 6.79
N LEU A 49 -2.05 -4.83 5.62
CA LEU A 49 -1.90 -3.56 4.90
C LEU A 49 -3.24 -3.09 4.34
N GLU A 50 -4.00 -3.98 3.71
CA GLU A 50 -5.33 -3.71 3.18
C GLU A 50 -6.28 -3.21 4.28
N HIS A 51 -6.29 -3.88 5.44
CA HIS A 51 -7.09 -3.44 6.58
C HIS A 51 -6.69 -2.05 7.10
N LYS A 52 -5.38 -1.73 7.12
CA LYS A 52 -4.91 -0.38 7.48
C LYS A 52 -5.33 0.68 6.47
N MET A 53 -5.35 0.36 5.18
CA MET A 53 -5.83 1.26 4.13
C MET A 53 -7.32 1.55 4.31
N GLN A 54 -8.13 0.52 4.58
CA GLN A 54 -9.56 0.68 4.84
C GLN A 54 -9.84 1.59 6.03
N ILE A 55 -9.12 1.43 7.15
CA ILE A 55 -9.25 2.32 8.32
C ILE A 55 -8.88 3.77 7.98
N LEU A 56 -7.92 3.98 7.09
CA LEU A 56 -7.52 5.33 6.67
C LEU A 56 -8.56 5.98 5.76
N GLU A 57 -9.18 5.21 4.86
CA GLU A 57 -10.27 5.65 4.01
C GLU A 57 -11.48 6.09 4.83
N GLU A 58 -11.91 5.27 5.80
CA GLU A 58 -13.00 5.63 6.73
C GLU A 58 -12.71 6.93 7.52
N LYS A 59 -11.45 7.14 7.91
CA LYS A 59 -11.03 8.38 8.60
C LYS A 59 -11.03 9.59 7.68
N MET A 60 -10.69 9.41 6.41
CA MET A 60 -10.76 10.48 5.41
C MET A 60 -12.22 10.88 5.16
N ASP A 61 -13.11 9.91 4.95
CA ASP A 61 -14.53 10.15 4.73
C ASP A 61 -15.17 10.87 5.93
N SER A 62 -14.86 10.42 7.15
CA SER A 62 -15.34 11.07 8.38
C SER A 62 -14.88 12.53 8.48
N ARG A 63 -13.66 12.83 8.03
CA ARG A 63 -13.11 14.20 8.03
C ARG A 63 -13.76 15.04 6.94
N GLU A 64 -14.07 14.46 5.79
CA GLU A 64 -14.77 15.14 4.70
C GLU A 64 -16.19 15.54 5.13
N MET A 65 -16.94 14.63 5.78
CA MET A 65 -18.26 14.93 6.33
C MET A 65 -18.25 16.02 7.41
N LEU A 66 -17.21 16.07 8.24
CA LEU A 66 -17.07 17.13 9.24
C LEU A 66 -16.80 18.50 8.58
N ASN A 67 -16.02 18.51 7.50
CA ASN A 67 -15.70 19.74 6.77
C ASN A 67 -16.92 20.26 6.00
N THR A 68 -17.74 19.39 5.39
CA THR A 68 -18.97 19.81 4.72
C THR A 68 -19.97 20.39 5.71
N ALA A 69 -20.16 19.77 6.88
CA ALA A 69 -21.02 20.32 7.93
C ALA A 69 -20.61 21.73 8.40
N LYS A 70 -19.29 21.99 8.50
CA LYS A 70 -18.77 23.32 8.83
C LYS A 70 -18.98 24.34 7.70
N LEU A 71 -18.94 23.92 6.44
CA LEU A 71 -19.23 24.79 5.31
C LEU A 71 -20.70 25.22 5.27
N ASP A 72 -21.62 24.31 5.59
CA ASP A 72 -23.05 24.63 5.70
C ASP A 72 -23.31 25.63 6.85
N GLU A 73 -22.62 25.49 7.98
CA GLU A 73 -22.69 26.45 9.08
C GLU A 73 -22.21 27.84 8.65
N ILE A 74 -21.10 27.92 7.90
CA ILE A 74 -20.59 29.18 7.35
C ILE A 74 -21.58 29.79 6.33
N SER A 75 -22.22 28.96 5.51
CA SER A 75 -23.25 29.42 4.56
C SER A 75 -24.42 30.08 5.28
N ASN A 76 -24.94 29.45 6.33
CA ASN A 76 -26.04 30.00 7.13
C ASN A 76 -25.67 31.35 7.78
N ILE A 77 -24.42 31.52 8.20
CA ILE A 77 -23.93 32.79 8.75
C ILE A 77 -23.89 33.89 7.68
N MET A 78 -23.51 33.57 6.44
CA MET A 78 -23.55 34.53 5.34
C MET A 78 -24.98 34.99 5.03
N ASP A 79 -25.95 34.08 5.00
CA ASP A 79 -27.36 34.42 4.74
C ASP A 79 -27.94 35.36 5.81
N ILE A 80 -27.58 35.12 7.08
CA ILE A 80 -27.97 36.01 8.20
C ILE A 80 -27.34 37.40 8.01
N LYS A 81 -26.07 37.46 7.59
CA LYS A 81 -25.35 38.72 7.37
C LYS A 81 -25.97 39.52 6.22
N ASP A 82 -26.33 38.85 5.12
CA ASP A 82 -26.98 39.49 3.97
C ASP A 82 -28.37 40.04 4.34
N THR A 83 -29.12 39.29 5.16
CA THR A 83 -30.41 39.76 5.70
C THR A 83 -30.24 41.01 6.55
N GLN A 84 -29.22 41.05 7.42
CA GLN A 84 -28.92 42.23 8.24
C GLN A 84 -28.54 43.45 7.38
N ILE A 85 -27.71 43.26 6.36
CA ILE A 85 -27.31 44.33 5.42
C ILE A 85 -28.55 44.87 4.68
N GLN A 86 -29.46 43.99 4.27
CA GLN A 86 -30.69 44.37 3.59
C GLN A 86 -31.61 45.21 4.50
N GLU A 87 -31.79 44.80 5.76
CA GLU A 87 -32.59 45.56 6.73
C GLU A 87 -31.98 46.93 7.02
N GLN A 88 -30.65 47.00 7.19
CA GLN A 88 -29.94 48.27 7.38
C GLN A 88 -30.12 49.20 6.18
N THR A 89 -30.02 48.65 4.97
CA THR A 89 -30.25 49.41 3.72
C THR A 89 -31.68 49.94 3.65
N ARG A 90 -32.67 49.13 4.03
CA ARG A 90 -34.09 49.53 4.07
C ARG A 90 -34.35 50.64 5.09
N PHE A 91 -33.73 50.53 6.27
CA PHE A 91 -33.83 51.53 7.32
C PHE A 91 -33.21 52.87 6.88
N ASN A 92 -32.01 52.84 6.30
CA ASN A 92 -31.34 54.04 5.79
C ASN A 92 -32.16 54.73 4.68
N LYS A 93 -32.76 53.96 3.78
CA LYS A 93 -33.65 54.51 2.75
C LYS A 93 -34.88 55.18 3.35
N SER A 94 -35.56 54.52 4.30
CA SER A 94 -36.73 55.09 4.98
C SER A 94 -36.37 56.36 5.75
N TYR A 95 -35.21 56.40 6.39
CA TYR A 95 -34.71 57.59 7.06
C TYR A 95 -34.53 58.77 6.08
N GLN A 96 -33.88 58.53 4.93
CA GLN A 96 -33.70 59.56 3.90
C GLN A 96 -35.03 60.09 3.36
N GLU A 97 -36.03 59.22 3.14
CA GLU A 97 -37.37 59.63 2.70
C GLU A 97 -38.07 60.53 3.73
N ILE A 98 -37.94 60.21 5.02
CA ILE A 98 -38.49 61.03 6.11
C ILE A 98 -37.80 62.40 6.14
N VAL A 99 -36.47 62.43 6.04
CA VAL A 99 -35.68 63.68 6.02
C VAL A 99 -36.10 64.57 4.85
N GLU A 100 -36.22 64.02 3.64
CA GLU A 100 -36.65 64.77 2.46
C GLU A 100 -38.09 65.28 2.58
N HIS A 101 -39.01 64.47 3.11
CA HIS A 101 -40.38 64.90 3.37
C HIS A 101 -40.44 66.09 4.35
N PHE A 102 -39.64 66.08 5.41
CA PHE A 102 -39.57 67.19 6.36
C PHE A 102 -38.93 68.44 5.75
N LYS A 103 -37.88 68.31 4.92
CA LYS A 103 -37.29 69.45 4.20
C LYS A 103 -38.32 70.13 3.29
N ILE A 104 -39.07 69.36 2.50
CA ILE A 104 -40.10 69.89 1.58
C ILE A 104 -41.22 70.59 2.36
N LYS A 105 -41.65 70.03 3.49
CA LYS A 105 -42.69 70.64 4.32
C LYS A 105 -42.22 71.96 4.95
N ALA A 106 -40.99 72.00 5.45
CA ALA A 106 -40.40 73.21 6.04
C ALA A 106 -40.27 74.36 5.03
N THR A 107 -40.04 74.09 3.74
CA THR A 107 -39.96 75.13 2.70
C THR A 107 -41.30 75.77 2.33
N ASN A 108 -42.43 75.16 2.70
CA ASN A 108 -43.77 75.62 2.30
C ASN A 108 -44.56 76.35 3.41
N GLU A 109 -44.17 76.25 4.68
CA GLU A 109 -44.86 76.88 5.83
C GLU A 109 -43.94 77.92 6.49
N THR A 110 -44.12 79.21 6.16
CA THR A 110 -43.31 80.32 6.70
C THR A 110 -43.51 80.59 8.19
N ASP A 111 -42.37 80.69 8.88
CA ASP A 111 -41.97 81.53 10.02
C ASP A 111 -42.33 81.20 11.48
N ILE A 112 -43.14 80.19 11.80
CA ILE A 112 -43.33 79.78 13.22
C ILE A 112 -42.96 78.31 13.47
N TYR A 113 -43.24 77.41 12.53
CA TYR A 113 -42.85 76.00 12.66
C TYR A 113 -41.44 75.71 12.12
N GLY A 114 -40.86 76.61 11.33
CA GLY A 114 -39.51 76.46 10.76
C GLY A 114 -38.42 76.30 11.83
N ASP A 115 -38.46 77.10 12.90
CA ASP A 115 -37.47 77.02 13.98
C ASP A 115 -37.62 75.72 14.81
N GLN A 116 -38.85 75.27 15.08
CA GLN A 116 -39.08 74.01 15.77
C GLN A 116 -38.65 72.80 14.93
N ILE A 117 -38.90 72.85 13.61
CA ILE A 117 -38.47 71.82 12.67
C ILE A 117 -36.95 71.81 12.51
N ASN A 118 -36.30 72.97 12.41
CA ASN A 118 -34.84 73.07 12.34
C ASN A 118 -34.19 72.56 13.64
N THR A 119 -34.73 72.91 14.80
CA THR A 119 -34.24 72.40 16.09
C THR A 119 -34.39 70.88 16.19
N LEU A 120 -35.51 70.33 15.70
CA LEU A 120 -35.71 68.88 15.61
C LEU A 120 -34.75 68.22 14.60
N LEU A 121 -34.52 68.83 13.44
CA LEU A 121 -33.59 68.33 12.42
C LEU A 121 -32.13 68.39 12.88
N GLU A 122 -31.73 69.41 13.63
CA GLU A 122 -30.42 69.49 14.27
C GLU A 122 -30.30 68.46 15.39
N TYR A 123 -31.33 68.29 16.22
CA TYR A 123 -31.36 67.24 17.24
C TYR A 123 -31.25 65.85 16.61
N PHE A 124 -32.01 65.58 15.53
CA PHE A 124 -31.94 64.33 14.79
C PHE A 124 -30.60 64.16 14.06
N SER A 125 -30.04 65.21 13.46
CA SER A 125 -28.70 65.16 12.85
C SER A 125 -27.64 64.85 13.90
N SER A 126 -27.70 65.48 15.08
CA SER A 126 -26.76 65.20 16.18
C SER A 126 -26.91 63.76 16.70
N LYS A 127 -28.15 63.24 16.77
CA LYS A 127 -28.41 61.83 17.13
C LYS A 127 -27.89 60.88 16.05
N VAL A 128 -28.01 61.21 14.77
CA VAL A 128 -27.48 60.42 13.66
C VAL A 128 -25.96 60.48 13.57
N GLU A 129 -25.33 61.61 13.90
CA GLU A 129 -23.87 61.70 14.12
C GLU A 129 -23.41 60.77 15.26
N VAL A 130 -24.17 60.73 16.36
CA VAL A 130 -23.92 59.78 17.47
C VAL A 130 -24.15 58.31 17.06
N PHE A 131 -24.97 58.04 16.04
CA PHE A 131 -25.16 56.69 15.46
C PHE A 131 -24.15 56.35 14.35
N THR A 132 -23.53 57.33 13.70
CA THR A 132 -22.48 57.11 12.67
C THR A 132 -21.08 56.97 13.28
N GLU A 133 -20.81 57.56 14.45
CA GLU A 133 -19.60 57.27 15.23
C GLU A 133 -19.39 55.75 15.51
N PRO A 134 -20.41 54.98 15.95
CA PRO A 134 -20.30 53.53 16.08
C PRO A 134 -20.26 52.80 14.73
N GLU A 135 -20.75 53.36 13.62
CA GLU A 135 -20.56 52.78 12.28
C GLU A 135 -19.10 52.89 11.81
N ASN A 136 -18.46 54.06 11.94
CA ASN A 136 -17.03 54.21 11.63
C ASN A 136 -16.16 53.29 12.51
N LYS A 137 -16.53 53.13 13.79
CA LYS A 137 -15.88 52.15 14.67
C LYS A 137 -16.14 50.71 14.21
N ARG A 138 -17.37 50.36 13.77
CA ARG A 138 -17.68 49.02 13.22
C ARG A 138 -16.95 48.75 11.92
N GLU A 139 -16.80 49.73 11.05
CA GLU A 139 -16.07 49.61 9.78
C GLU A 139 -14.58 49.37 10.06
N SER A 140 -13.98 50.14 10.99
CA SER A 140 -12.60 49.89 11.44
C SER A 140 -12.41 48.50 12.07
N VAL A 141 -13.40 47.99 12.81
CA VAL A 141 -13.38 46.65 13.40
C VAL A 141 -13.54 45.57 12.32
N SER A 142 -14.38 45.81 11.31
CA SER A 142 -14.57 44.90 10.17
C SER A 142 -13.30 44.80 9.33
N GLU A 143 -12.64 45.93 9.04
CA GLU A 143 -11.34 45.96 8.36
C GLU A 143 -10.27 45.24 9.16
N LEU A 144 -10.20 45.47 10.47
CA LEU A 144 -9.28 44.76 11.36
C LEU A 144 -9.56 43.24 11.40
N MET A 145 -10.83 42.86 11.38
CA MET A 145 -11.24 41.46 11.35
C MET A 145 -10.85 40.81 10.01
N GLN A 146 -11.09 41.49 8.89
CA GLN A 146 -10.69 41.01 7.56
C GLN A 146 -9.17 40.89 7.46
N PHE A 147 -8.41 41.87 7.95
CA PHE A 147 -6.96 41.81 8.03
C PHE A 147 -6.46 40.61 8.85
N ASN A 148 -7.09 40.34 9.99
CA ASN A 148 -6.75 39.17 10.80
C ASN A 148 -7.08 37.85 10.09
N ILE A 149 -8.23 37.76 9.41
CA ILE A 149 -8.61 36.59 8.62
C ILE A 149 -7.58 36.33 7.52
N ASP A 150 -7.25 37.35 6.73
CA ASP A 150 -6.27 37.25 5.65
C ASP A 150 -4.88 36.84 6.17
N ARG A 151 -4.48 37.39 7.34
CA ARG A 151 -3.22 37.03 8.00
C ARG A 151 -3.20 35.57 8.42
N GLU A 152 -4.25 35.08 9.07
CA GLU A 152 -4.31 33.69 9.52
C GLU A 152 -4.46 32.71 8.34
N GLN A 153 -5.17 33.09 7.28
CA GLN A 153 -5.25 32.28 6.06
C GLN A 153 -3.89 32.14 5.38
N LYS A 154 -3.10 33.22 5.30
CA LYS A 154 -1.72 33.15 4.81
C LYS A 154 -0.83 32.26 5.68
N ARG A 155 -0.96 32.35 7.01
CA ARG A 155 -0.24 31.48 7.95
C ARG A 155 -0.63 30.01 7.78
N PHE A 156 -1.91 29.73 7.64
CA PHE A 156 -2.42 28.38 7.45
C PHE A 156 -1.91 27.77 6.14
N ASN A 157 -2.01 28.50 5.03
CA ASN A 157 -1.50 28.04 3.73
C ASN A 157 0.01 27.76 3.78
N SER A 158 0.79 28.67 4.36
CA SER A 158 2.23 28.46 4.52
C SER A 158 2.57 27.25 5.41
N SER A 159 1.79 27.01 6.46
CA SER A 159 1.97 25.83 7.32
C SER A 159 1.59 24.54 6.60
N TYR A 160 0.55 24.56 5.77
CA TYR A 160 0.12 23.41 4.98
C TYR A 160 1.20 23.02 3.97
N ASP A 161 1.75 23.99 3.24
CA ASP A 161 2.83 23.75 2.27
C ASP A 161 4.06 23.12 2.93
N GLN A 162 4.45 23.59 4.12
CA GLN A 162 5.54 22.99 4.89
C GLN A 162 5.26 21.55 5.30
N ILE A 163 4.03 21.24 5.75
CA ILE A 163 3.65 19.86 6.12
C ILE A 163 3.72 18.94 4.91
N VAL A 164 3.23 19.38 3.75
CA VAL A 164 3.24 18.60 2.51
C VAL A 164 4.67 18.32 2.06
N GLU A 165 5.56 19.32 2.04
CA GLU A 165 6.96 19.12 1.65
C GLU A 165 7.72 18.24 2.66
N ASN A 166 7.52 18.43 3.96
CA ASN A 166 8.12 17.56 4.99
C ASN A 166 7.67 16.11 4.84
N PHE A 167 6.38 15.87 4.56
CA PHE A 167 5.85 14.53 4.34
C PHE A 167 6.44 13.89 3.07
N LYS A 168 6.58 14.67 2.00
CA LYS A 168 7.15 14.22 0.72
C LYS A 168 8.62 13.85 0.86
N GLU A 169 9.41 14.66 1.57
CA GLU A 169 10.83 14.38 1.82
C GLU A 169 11.03 13.22 2.80
N SER A 170 10.23 13.14 3.88
CA SER A 170 10.27 11.99 4.80
C SER A 170 9.88 10.67 4.13
N SER A 171 8.90 10.70 3.23
CA SER A 171 8.45 9.52 2.50
C SER A 171 9.48 9.04 1.47
N LYS A 172 10.12 9.97 0.74
CA LYS A 172 11.19 9.64 -0.22
C LYS A 172 12.42 9.04 0.47
N THR A 173 12.87 9.65 1.56
CA THR A 173 14.07 9.19 2.30
C THR A 173 13.88 7.78 2.85
N THR A 174 12.75 7.52 3.52
CA THR A 174 12.46 6.20 4.10
C THR A 174 12.34 5.10 3.04
N LEU A 175 11.68 5.39 1.91
CA LEU A 175 11.45 4.40 0.86
C LEU A 175 12.73 4.12 0.04
N LEU A 176 13.55 5.14 -0.21
CA LEU A 176 14.86 4.97 -0.84
C LEU A 176 15.83 4.17 0.04
N GLU A 177 15.88 4.45 1.34
CA GLU A 177 16.70 3.65 2.28
C GLU A 177 16.27 2.18 2.31
N LEU A 178 14.96 1.91 2.33
CA LEU A 178 14.43 0.55 2.25
C LEU A 178 14.82 -0.16 0.95
N ILE A 179 14.69 0.51 -0.20
CA ILE A 179 15.06 -0.05 -1.51
C ILE A 179 16.56 -0.34 -1.56
N VAL A 180 17.41 0.60 -1.13
CA VAL A 180 18.86 0.45 -1.15
C VAL A 180 19.30 -0.69 -0.23
N ASN A 181 18.72 -0.81 0.96
CA ASN A 181 19.03 -1.89 1.90
C ASN A 181 18.60 -3.25 1.33
N HIS A 182 17.39 -3.38 0.77
CA HIS A 182 16.95 -4.62 0.12
C HIS A 182 17.83 -5.00 -1.08
N GLN A 183 18.23 -4.03 -1.89
CA GLN A 183 19.09 -4.28 -3.03
C GLN A 183 20.49 -4.75 -2.60
N LYS A 184 21.03 -4.17 -1.53
CA LYS A 184 22.30 -4.59 -0.92
C LYS A 184 22.22 -5.99 -0.37
N GLU A 185 21.20 -6.31 0.44
CA GLU A 185 20.96 -7.65 0.97
C GLU A 185 20.84 -8.69 -0.16
N PHE A 186 20.08 -8.36 -1.21
CA PHE A 186 19.93 -9.23 -2.37
C PHE A 186 21.25 -9.46 -3.12
N THR A 187 22.06 -8.40 -3.28
CA THR A 187 23.36 -8.51 -3.95
C THR A 187 24.35 -9.36 -3.13
N GLU A 188 24.41 -9.14 -1.82
CA GLU A 188 25.25 -9.95 -0.91
C GLU A 188 24.79 -11.43 -0.87
N MET A 189 23.49 -11.69 -0.99
CA MET A 189 22.96 -13.06 -1.13
C MET A 189 23.33 -13.71 -2.47
N MET A 190 23.38 -12.94 -3.56
CA MET A 190 23.73 -13.43 -4.89
C MET A 190 25.24 -13.66 -5.06
N GLU A 191 26.08 -12.82 -4.46
CA GLU A 191 27.54 -12.95 -4.50
C GLU A 191 28.07 -14.12 -3.64
N LYS A 192 27.27 -14.65 -2.70
CA LYS A 192 27.69 -15.72 -1.76
C LYS A 192 27.26 -17.14 -2.11
N LYS A 193 26.57 -17.41 -3.23
CA LYS A 193 26.05 -18.76 -3.51
C LYS A 193 26.87 -19.51 -4.56
N GLU A 194 27.72 -20.41 -4.07
CA GLU A 194 28.11 -21.63 -4.79
C GLU A 194 26.82 -22.45 -5.02
N ALA A 195 26.21 -22.30 -6.19
CA ALA A 195 24.95 -22.97 -6.51
C ALA A 195 25.21 -24.40 -6.99
N VAL A 196 24.83 -25.40 -6.19
CA VAL A 196 24.83 -26.80 -6.65
C VAL A 196 23.54 -27.10 -7.38
N ALA A 197 23.64 -27.48 -8.65
CA ALA A 197 22.47 -27.89 -9.44
C ALA A 197 22.86 -28.86 -10.55
N PHE A 198 22.03 -29.88 -10.80
CA PHE A 198 22.15 -30.70 -11.99
C PHE A 198 20.80 -30.90 -12.68
N SER A 199 20.84 -31.21 -13.96
CA SER A 199 19.70 -31.61 -14.76
C SER A 199 20.15 -32.68 -15.76
N ALA A 200 19.52 -33.85 -15.73
CA ALA A 200 19.94 -35.00 -16.51
C ALA A 200 18.75 -35.65 -17.22
N TYR A 201 19.01 -36.23 -18.38
CA TYR A 201 18.03 -36.93 -19.21
C TYR A 201 18.60 -38.25 -19.69
N ARG A 202 17.72 -39.14 -20.15
CA ARG A 202 18.15 -40.42 -20.71
C ARG A 202 17.97 -40.42 -22.22
N SER A 203 19.06 -40.66 -22.95
CA SER A 203 19.09 -40.59 -24.41
C SER A 203 18.57 -41.86 -25.10
N ARG A 204 18.67 -43.01 -24.41
CA ARG A 204 18.31 -44.33 -24.93
C ARG A 204 17.52 -45.12 -23.90
N SER A 205 16.70 -46.05 -24.38
CA SER A 205 15.89 -46.92 -23.52
C SER A 205 16.76 -47.76 -22.57
N GLN A 206 16.32 -47.99 -21.34
CA GLN A 206 16.94 -48.97 -20.44
C GLN A 206 16.04 -50.19 -20.30
N THR A 207 16.62 -51.38 -20.36
CA THR A 207 15.98 -52.55 -19.79
C THR A 207 16.44 -52.68 -18.36
N LEU A 208 15.51 -52.69 -17.41
CA LEU A 208 15.80 -52.77 -15.98
C LEU A 208 15.34 -54.11 -15.38
N GLN A 209 16.19 -54.69 -14.54
CA GLN A 209 15.88 -55.77 -13.63
C GLN A 209 15.58 -55.23 -12.22
N HIS A 210 15.08 -56.10 -11.35
CA HIS A 210 14.80 -55.72 -9.97
C HIS A 210 16.08 -55.28 -9.24
N GLY A 211 16.04 -54.08 -8.63
CA GLY A 211 17.18 -53.53 -7.90
C GLY A 211 18.21 -52.79 -8.75
N GLU A 212 18.03 -52.74 -10.08
CA GLU A 212 18.94 -51.98 -10.96
C GLU A 212 18.68 -50.47 -10.88
N LYS A 213 19.77 -49.69 -11.02
CA LYS A 213 19.72 -48.23 -11.02
C LYS A 213 19.29 -47.69 -12.38
N VAL A 214 18.41 -46.69 -12.35
CA VAL A 214 18.12 -45.87 -13.52
C VAL A 214 19.30 -44.93 -13.75
N ILE A 215 19.88 -44.97 -14.94
CA ILE A 215 21.01 -44.09 -15.31
C ILE A 215 20.47 -42.99 -16.24
N PHE A 216 20.79 -41.72 -16.00
CA PHE A 216 20.52 -40.66 -16.97
C PHE A 216 21.87 -40.27 -17.60
N ASP A 217 22.10 -40.75 -18.82
CA ASP A 217 23.38 -40.67 -19.53
C ASP A 217 23.63 -39.30 -20.19
N GLY A 218 22.57 -38.50 -20.39
CA GLY A 218 22.64 -37.13 -20.87
C GLY A 218 22.54 -36.12 -19.73
N VAL A 219 23.26 -35.00 -19.85
CA VAL A 219 23.27 -33.92 -18.86
C VAL A 219 23.05 -32.58 -19.55
N TRP A 220 22.07 -31.80 -19.09
CA TRP A 220 21.91 -30.41 -19.50
C TRP A 220 22.67 -29.44 -18.60
N THR A 221 22.76 -29.74 -17.30
CA THR A 221 23.45 -28.89 -16.32
C THR A 221 24.03 -29.77 -15.22
N ASN A 222 25.22 -29.44 -14.69
CA ASN A 222 25.86 -30.15 -13.58
C ASN A 222 26.86 -29.24 -12.87
N VAL A 223 26.34 -28.17 -12.27
CA VAL A 223 27.13 -27.23 -11.46
C VAL A 223 27.72 -27.96 -10.25
N GLU A 224 29.00 -27.73 -9.98
CA GLU A 224 29.81 -28.49 -9.00
C GLU A 224 30.01 -29.98 -9.30
N ASN A 225 29.63 -30.44 -10.51
CA ASN A 225 29.86 -31.83 -10.97
C ASN A 225 29.39 -32.93 -10.00
N GLY A 226 28.32 -32.67 -9.24
CA GLY A 226 27.81 -33.62 -8.25
C GLY A 226 27.15 -34.85 -8.86
N TYR A 227 26.60 -34.76 -10.08
CA TYR A 227 25.96 -35.89 -10.76
C TYR A 227 26.93 -36.63 -11.68
N GLU A 228 27.04 -37.95 -11.52
CA GLU A 228 27.88 -38.83 -12.33
C GLU A 228 27.02 -39.59 -13.37
N PRO A 229 27.07 -39.24 -14.67
CA PRO A 229 26.20 -39.82 -15.69
C PRO A 229 26.50 -41.28 -15.99
N SER A 230 27.72 -41.75 -15.70
CA SER A 230 28.07 -43.15 -15.91
C SER A 230 27.42 -44.09 -14.89
N THR A 231 27.14 -43.59 -13.67
CA THR A 231 26.59 -44.38 -12.57
C THR A 231 25.14 -44.02 -12.22
N GLY A 232 24.65 -42.85 -12.65
CA GLY A 232 23.34 -42.33 -12.26
C GLY A 232 23.28 -41.85 -10.81
N VAL A 233 24.42 -41.49 -10.22
CA VAL A 233 24.53 -41.16 -8.79
C VAL A 233 24.83 -39.67 -8.65
N PHE A 234 24.03 -39.00 -7.82
CA PHE A 234 24.34 -37.65 -7.35
C PHE A 234 25.04 -37.73 -6.00
N LYS A 235 26.26 -37.18 -5.92
CA LYS A 235 27.02 -37.00 -4.70
C LYS A 235 26.94 -35.54 -4.28
N THR A 236 26.44 -35.29 -3.07
CA THR A 236 26.29 -33.94 -2.52
C THR A 236 27.67 -33.30 -2.33
N PRO A 237 27.99 -32.19 -3.04
CA PRO A 237 29.28 -31.50 -2.90
C PRO A 237 29.40 -30.79 -1.55
N HIS A 238 28.28 -30.27 -1.04
CA HIS A 238 28.19 -29.57 0.24
C HIS A 238 27.07 -30.15 1.13
N PRO A 239 27.20 -30.09 2.47
CA PRO A 239 26.11 -30.42 3.36
C PRO A 239 24.98 -29.39 3.23
N GLY A 240 23.73 -29.86 3.11
CA GLY A 240 22.56 -28.99 3.02
C GLY A 240 21.31 -29.72 2.55
N LEU A 241 20.26 -28.94 2.33
CA LEU A 241 18.99 -29.44 1.80
C LEU A 241 19.02 -29.44 0.27
N TYR A 242 18.61 -30.56 -0.32
CA TYR A 242 18.54 -30.75 -1.76
C TYR A 242 17.11 -31.07 -2.15
N HIS A 243 16.67 -30.48 -3.25
CA HIS A 243 15.38 -30.77 -3.87
C HIS A 243 15.63 -31.66 -5.09
N LEU A 244 14.97 -32.81 -5.14
CA LEU A 244 15.16 -33.83 -6.17
C LEU A 244 13.81 -34.19 -6.80
N THR A 245 13.68 -33.86 -8.07
CA THR A 245 12.52 -34.24 -8.88
C THR A 245 12.97 -35.12 -10.03
N ALA A 246 12.38 -36.30 -10.21
CA ALA A 246 12.55 -37.03 -11.46
C ALA A 246 11.25 -37.64 -11.93
N VAL A 247 11.18 -37.83 -13.23
CA VAL A 247 10.08 -38.48 -13.91
C VAL A 247 10.64 -39.75 -14.56
N VAL A 248 9.86 -40.82 -14.74
CA VAL A 248 10.32 -42.00 -15.50
C VAL A 248 9.12 -42.58 -16.23
N MET A 249 9.33 -43.07 -17.45
CA MET A 249 8.30 -43.67 -18.27
C MET A 249 8.58 -45.14 -18.62
N SER A 250 7.62 -46.03 -18.37
CA SER A 250 7.68 -47.46 -18.76
C SER A 250 6.97 -47.69 -20.10
N ASP A 251 7.60 -48.43 -21.02
CA ASP A 251 7.10 -48.73 -22.38
C ASP A 251 6.25 -50.01 -22.43
N SER A 252 6.50 -50.97 -21.52
CA SER A 252 5.92 -52.32 -21.63
C SER A 252 4.63 -52.56 -20.84
N GLY A 253 3.94 -51.51 -20.36
CA GLY A 253 2.74 -51.65 -19.50
C GLY A 253 2.99 -52.29 -18.13
N SER A 254 4.21 -52.74 -17.87
CA SER A 254 4.60 -53.44 -16.64
C SER A 254 4.58 -52.50 -15.44
N VAL A 255 4.43 -53.06 -14.23
CA VAL A 255 4.49 -52.28 -12.99
C VAL A 255 5.92 -51.81 -12.78
N LEU A 256 6.12 -50.49 -12.73
CA LEU A 256 7.39 -49.87 -12.40
C LEU A 256 7.30 -49.35 -10.97
N VAL A 257 8.30 -49.69 -10.15
CA VAL A 257 8.44 -49.16 -8.80
C VAL A 257 9.74 -48.38 -8.75
N LEU A 258 9.64 -47.09 -8.51
CA LEU A 258 10.79 -46.22 -8.38
C LEU A 258 11.09 -45.99 -6.92
N TYR A 259 12.37 -46.02 -6.61
CA TYR A 259 12.89 -45.70 -5.30
C TYR A 259 13.91 -44.58 -5.42
N LEU A 260 13.78 -43.56 -4.59
CA LEU A 260 14.88 -42.65 -4.31
C LEU A 260 15.68 -43.23 -3.16
N CYS A 261 16.97 -43.47 -3.38
CA CYS A 261 17.86 -44.04 -2.38
C CYS A 261 18.88 -43.00 -1.92
N HIS A 262 19.10 -42.89 -0.61
CA HIS A 262 20.16 -42.09 0.00
C HIS A 262 21.06 -43.02 0.81
N ASN A 263 22.35 -43.10 0.44
CA ASN A 263 23.34 -43.99 1.07
C ASN A 263 22.81 -45.42 1.28
N GLU A 264 22.29 -46.03 0.21
CA GLU A 264 21.75 -47.40 0.19
C GLU A 264 20.43 -47.61 0.97
N SER A 265 19.92 -46.58 1.66
CA SER A 265 18.61 -46.59 2.30
C SER A 265 17.51 -46.07 1.38
N TYR A 266 16.35 -46.73 1.38
CA TYR A 266 15.17 -46.31 0.61
C TYR A 266 14.48 -45.13 1.29
N MET A 267 14.53 -43.94 0.67
CA MET A 267 13.96 -42.70 1.23
C MET A 267 12.48 -42.53 0.87
N THR A 268 12.14 -42.72 -0.40
CA THR A 268 10.74 -42.68 -0.87
C THR A 268 10.50 -43.74 -1.93
N ARG A 269 9.24 -44.17 -2.04
CA ARG A 269 8.77 -45.19 -2.96
C ARG A 269 7.59 -44.66 -3.75
N ARG A 270 7.62 -44.81 -5.08
CA ARG A 270 6.44 -44.60 -5.93
C ARG A 270 6.11 -45.85 -6.73
N LEU A 271 4.87 -46.31 -6.61
CA LEU A 271 4.32 -47.45 -7.35
C LEU A 271 3.55 -46.95 -8.58
N LEU A 272 3.80 -47.54 -9.74
CA LEU A 272 3.08 -47.25 -10.98
C LEU A 272 2.42 -48.53 -11.52
N SER A 273 1.11 -48.68 -11.29
CA SER A 273 0.28 -49.79 -11.82
C SER A 273 -0.75 -49.28 -12.83
N GLY A 274 -1.07 -50.08 -13.86
CA GLY A 274 -1.95 -49.71 -15.00
C GLY A 274 -1.57 -50.44 -16.31
N ASP A 275 -2.18 -50.09 -17.43
CA ASP A 275 -1.95 -50.61 -18.78
C ASP A 275 -1.33 -49.52 -19.70
N GLY A 276 -0.30 -49.84 -20.49
CA GLY A 276 0.31 -48.91 -21.47
C GLY A 276 1.49 -48.03 -20.99
N TYR A 277 1.71 -46.88 -21.65
CA TYR A 277 2.78 -45.91 -21.33
C TYR A 277 2.49 -45.23 -19.99
N LYS A 278 3.31 -45.52 -18.98
CA LYS A 278 3.13 -44.96 -17.62
C LYS A 278 4.25 -44.01 -17.26
N THR A 279 3.88 -42.85 -16.75
CA THR A 279 4.80 -41.86 -16.20
C THR A 279 4.71 -41.84 -14.68
N GLY A 280 5.85 -41.82 -13.98
CA GLY A 280 5.89 -41.56 -12.55
C GLY A 280 6.86 -40.47 -12.19
N THR A 281 6.43 -39.57 -11.31
CA THR A 281 7.22 -38.44 -10.83
C THR A 281 7.57 -38.67 -9.36
N PHE A 282 8.78 -38.47 -8.89
CA PHE A 282 9.02 -38.20 -7.47
C PHE A 282 9.45 -36.75 -7.33
N ASP A 283 9.04 -36.13 -6.23
CA ASP A 283 9.34 -34.75 -5.87
C ASP A 283 9.62 -34.75 -4.37
N VAL A 284 10.88 -34.58 -3.99
CA VAL A 284 11.39 -34.77 -2.61
C VAL A 284 12.34 -33.65 -2.24
#